data_AF-A0A9P9SPC5-F1
#
_entry.id   AF-A0A9P9SPC5-F1
#
_cell.length_a   1.000
_cell.length_b   1.000
_cell.length_c   1.000
_cell.angle_alpha   90.00
_cell.angle_beta   90.00
_cell.angle_gamma   90.00
#
_symmetry.space_group_name_H-M   'P 1'
#
loop_
_entity.id
_entity.type
_entity.pdbx_description
1 polymer ?
#
loop_
_entity_poly.entity_id
_entity_poly.type
_entity_poly.pdbx_seq_one_letter_code
_entity_poly.pdbx_strand_id
1 'polypeptide(L)'
;MALAINSLDASLKQISVSQLPSPHIVWPWSEEQVPRSSERVHISKVPANMNIRTFYLKAVKGDNTILPPPIVSASELVPPALIEHLMRKKRSSALGEKFITGSEITNMEGAMHTFVVPIVPRCETAGDYCYSFGHRATPPITATSDEGKDIIMTRSVVMSATIHMDFELPIVMLEICRLRNEEVLGKDLNTDLTPFKILSRADKQVPALREAYDESLRRHMVFHLTTAHRLPALSDPANKVMTLETTLSFLEALINDQAHIPDQLVHRFAQVGTRTVSLELLFVAAFQVVRNEFSALEALCTQGYVYTYDPPSIFAQCMDPVVLNRLVILAIKYLSSHNQLSNLKIFGFNDYADSPALGLLKVALANQDDVVVVSKGDLFRGEDGRFENGIWKELKGKGDGGRFDIGKWPHAKGAMLVVHNNSDGFGQNVETEYLSGSLDGAIGFTSSAAGSLERGRLDLMDFVV
;
A
#
# COMPACT_ATOMS: atom_id res chain seq x y z
N MET A 1 15.44 -15.47 -29.98
CA MET A 1 14.82 -14.14 -30.03
C MET A 1 14.10 -13.96 -28.71
N ALA A 2 14.68 -13.21 -27.77
CA ALA A 2 14.08 -12.99 -26.46
C ALA A 2 12.90 -12.04 -26.63
N LEU A 3 11.69 -12.53 -26.40
CA LEU A 3 10.54 -11.66 -26.11
C LEU A 3 10.88 -10.99 -24.78
N ALA A 4 11.22 -9.70 -24.83
CA ALA A 4 11.41 -8.90 -23.63
C ALA A 4 10.09 -8.92 -22.85
N ILE A 5 10.18 -9.29 -21.57
CA ILE A 5 9.07 -9.32 -20.63
C ILE A 5 8.67 -7.87 -20.35
N ASN A 6 7.55 -7.39 -20.90
CA ASN A 6 7.03 -6.05 -20.54
C ASN A 6 6.71 -5.95 -19.03
N SER A 7 6.43 -7.06 -18.34
CA SER A 7 6.05 -7.07 -16.92
C SER A 7 7.21 -6.94 -15.92
N LEU A 8 8.47 -6.94 -16.38
CA LEU A 8 9.67 -6.76 -15.56
C LEU A 8 10.50 -5.54 -15.99
N ASP A 9 9.90 -4.62 -16.74
CA ASP A 9 10.49 -3.28 -16.91
C ASP A 9 10.73 -2.67 -15.53
N ALA A 10 12.02 -2.56 -15.20
CA ALA A 10 12.47 -2.10 -13.91
C ALA A 10 12.33 -0.58 -13.76
N SER A 11 12.03 0.17 -14.83
CA SER A 11 11.95 1.63 -14.75
C SER A 11 10.75 2.09 -13.91
N LEU A 12 10.90 3.20 -13.20
CA LEU A 12 9.73 3.92 -12.69
C LEU A 12 8.80 4.29 -13.86
N LYS A 13 7.49 4.30 -13.58
CA LYS A 13 6.51 4.81 -14.54
C LYS A 13 6.73 6.31 -14.72
N GLN A 14 6.74 6.74 -15.97
CA GLN A 14 6.79 8.17 -16.30
C GLN A 14 5.38 8.74 -16.17
N ILE A 15 5.12 9.43 -15.06
CA ILE A 15 3.84 10.10 -14.80
C ILE A 15 4.00 11.58 -15.12
N SER A 16 3.29 12.06 -16.14
CA SER A 16 3.33 13.47 -16.52
C SER A 16 2.60 14.33 -15.49
N VAL A 17 3.02 15.59 -15.34
CA VAL A 17 2.35 16.57 -14.45
C VAL A 17 0.87 16.75 -14.81
N SER A 18 0.49 16.60 -16.08
CA SER A 18 -0.91 16.63 -16.53
C SER A 18 -1.76 15.46 -16.05
N GLN A 19 -1.14 14.35 -15.64
CA GLN A 19 -1.80 13.19 -15.04
C GLN A 19 -1.86 13.26 -13.51
N LEU A 20 -1.35 14.34 -12.92
CA LEU A 20 -1.42 14.60 -11.49
C LEU A 20 -2.49 15.68 -11.20
N PRO A 21 -3.14 15.63 -10.03
CA PRO A 21 -3.95 16.74 -9.57
C PRO A 21 -3.13 18.02 -9.53
N SER A 22 -3.72 19.12 -10.01
CA SER A 22 -3.05 20.43 -9.97
C SER A 22 -2.60 20.77 -8.54
N PRO A 23 -1.39 21.34 -8.34
CA PRO A 23 -0.94 21.77 -7.03
C PRO A 23 -1.92 22.70 -6.30
N HIS A 24 -2.76 23.44 -7.03
CA HIS A 24 -3.81 24.29 -6.45
C HIS A 24 -5.00 23.49 -5.88
N ILE A 25 -5.24 22.27 -6.37
CA ILE A 25 -6.27 21.37 -5.84
C ILE A 25 -5.71 20.61 -4.63
N VAL A 26 -4.45 20.22 -4.69
CA VAL A 26 -3.76 19.54 -3.58
C VAL A 26 -3.52 20.52 -2.43
N TRP A 27 -3.02 21.72 -2.73
CA TRP A 27 -2.64 22.78 -1.79
C TRP A 27 -3.40 24.09 -2.08
N PRO A 28 -4.74 24.14 -1.87
CA PRO A 28 -5.58 25.30 -2.17
C PRO A 28 -5.37 26.52 -1.25
N TRP A 29 -4.56 26.38 -0.19
CA TRP A 29 -4.25 27.45 0.75
C TRP A 29 -2.96 28.17 0.33
N SER A 30 -2.80 29.44 0.74
CA SER A 30 -1.53 30.13 0.50
C SER A 30 -0.39 29.42 1.23
N GLU A 31 0.85 29.54 0.73
CA GLU A 31 2.03 28.95 1.38
C GLU A 31 2.23 29.48 2.81
N GLU A 32 1.69 30.67 3.10
CA GLU A 32 1.66 31.26 4.44
C GLU A 32 0.66 30.56 5.39
N GLN A 33 -0.41 29.97 4.85
CA GLN A 33 -1.49 29.35 5.64
C GLN A 33 -1.25 27.86 5.92
N VAL A 34 -0.78 27.11 4.92
CA VAL A 34 -0.49 25.67 5.07
C VAL A 34 0.83 25.34 4.38
N PRO A 35 1.86 24.92 5.12
CA PRO A 35 3.13 24.50 4.54
C PRO A 35 2.93 23.30 3.60
N ARG A 36 3.62 23.28 2.46
CA ARG A 36 3.73 22.10 1.58
C ARG A 36 4.70 21.06 2.14
N SER A 37 4.63 20.84 3.44
CA SER A 37 5.52 19.98 4.22
C SER A 37 4.74 19.41 5.40
N SER A 38 5.13 18.23 5.86
CA SER A 38 4.49 17.63 7.05
C SER A 38 5.13 18.06 8.37
N GLU A 39 6.00 19.07 8.41
CA GLU A 39 6.74 19.44 9.64
C GLU A 39 5.86 19.96 10.77
N ARG A 40 4.81 20.71 10.43
CA ARG A 40 4.00 21.44 11.41
C ARG A 40 2.53 21.09 11.28
N VAL A 41 1.84 21.17 12.41
CA VAL A 41 0.38 21.23 12.42
C VAL A 41 -0.08 22.63 12.08
N HIS A 42 -1.27 22.76 11.52
CA HIS A 42 -1.90 24.03 11.17
C HIS A 42 -3.39 24.01 11.55
N ILE A 43 -3.99 25.21 11.53
CA ILE A 43 -5.41 25.41 11.83
C ILE A 43 -6.25 24.74 10.73
N SER A 44 -7.15 23.84 11.12
CA SER A 44 -8.12 23.23 10.20
C SER A 44 -9.49 23.90 10.29
N LYS A 45 -10.39 23.51 9.39
CA LYS A 45 -11.82 23.90 9.43
C LYS A 45 -12.67 22.99 10.34
N VAL A 46 -12.06 21.99 10.98
CA VAL A 46 -12.78 20.97 11.74
C VAL A 46 -13.02 21.46 13.17
N PRO A 47 -14.28 21.56 13.63
CA PRO A 47 -14.58 21.91 15.02
C PRO A 47 -13.99 20.90 16.00
N ALA A 48 -13.53 21.36 17.18
CA ALA A 48 -12.90 20.51 18.19
C ALA A 48 -13.79 19.35 18.69
N ASN A 49 -15.12 19.50 18.62
CA ASN A 49 -16.08 18.49 19.03
C ASN A 49 -16.54 17.55 17.89
N MET A 50 -15.99 17.70 16.67
CA MET A 50 -16.38 16.91 15.52
C MET A 50 -15.30 15.89 15.14
N ASN A 51 -15.74 14.68 14.81
CA ASN A 51 -14.85 13.68 14.23
C ASN A 51 -14.41 14.10 12.81
N ILE A 52 -13.09 14.15 12.59
CA ILE A 52 -12.48 14.62 11.33
C ILE A 52 -12.98 13.85 10.10
N ARG A 53 -13.07 12.51 10.18
CA ARG A 53 -13.62 11.67 9.12
C ARG A 53 -15.03 12.10 8.74
N THR A 54 -15.89 12.27 9.75
CA THR A 54 -17.29 12.66 9.56
C THR A 54 -17.42 14.01 8.89
N PHE A 55 -16.58 14.99 9.29
CA PHE A 55 -16.55 16.33 8.68
C PHE A 55 -16.27 16.24 7.18
N TYR A 56 -15.18 15.57 6.79
CA TYR A 56 -14.75 15.50 5.40
C TYR A 56 -15.64 14.61 4.53
N LEU A 57 -16.13 13.48 5.04
CA LEU A 57 -17.10 12.64 4.31
C LEU A 57 -18.39 13.40 3.99
N LYS A 58 -18.90 14.20 4.93
CA LYS A 58 -20.08 15.04 4.69
C LYS A 58 -19.82 16.09 3.62
N ALA A 59 -18.64 16.70 3.62
CA ALA A 59 -18.28 17.71 2.61
C ALA A 59 -18.25 17.11 1.20
N VAL A 60 -17.63 15.94 1.02
CA VAL A 60 -17.55 15.25 -0.28
C VAL A 60 -18.94 14.78 -0.73
N LYS A 61 -19.76 14.22 0.16
CA LYS A 61 -21.13 13.77 -0.18
C LYS A 61 -22.12 14.91 -0.44
N GLY A 62 -21.79 16.13 -0.04
CA GLY A 62 -22.58 17.33 -0.28
C GLY A 62 -22.09 18.18 -1.44
N ASP A 63 -21.26 17.63 -2.34
CA ASP A 63 -20.63 18.31 -3.49
C ASP A 63 -19.82 19.57 -3.13
N ASN A 64 -19.33 19.66 -1.89
CA ASN A 64 -18.44 20.72 -1.45
C ASN A 64 -17.01 20.17 -1.38
N THR A 65 -16.43 19.86 -2.55
CA THR A 65 -15.17 19.11 -2.70
C THR A 65 -13.98 19.92 -2.19
N ILE A 66 -13.76 19.85 -0.88
CA ILE A 66 -12.63 20.46 -0.18
C ILE A 66 -11.36 19.60 -0.19
N LEU A 67 -11.42 18.38 -0.76
CA LEU A 67 -10.33 17.41 -0.79
C LEU A 67 -9.97 16.98 -2.22
N PRO A 68 -8.67 16.84 -2.53
CA PRO A 68 -8.25 16.28 -3.82
C PRO A 68 -8.73 14.83 -3.97
N PRO A 69 -9.03 14.36 -5.19
CA PRO A 69 -9.15 12.94 -5.49
C PRO A 69 -7.82 12.22 -5.36
N PRO A 70 -7.83 10.88 -5.20
CA PRO A 70 -6.61 10.10 -5.17
C PRO A 70 -5.98 10.03 -6.56
N ILE A 71 -4.67 9.82 -6.61
CA ILE A 71 -3.98 9.30 -7.79
C ILE A 71 -4.07 7.78 -7.71
N VAL A 72 -4.65 7.14 -8.71
CA VAL A 72 -4.79 5.68 -8.76
C VAL A 72 -3.70 5.12 -9.65
N SER A 73 -2.57 4.71 -9.08
CA SER A 73 -1.50 4.09 -9.85
C SER A 73 -1.73 2.59 -9.99
N ALA A 74 -1.91 2.10 -11.22
CA ALA A 74 -2.30 0.70 -11.46
C ALA A 74 -1.37 0.02 -12.47
N SER A 75 -1.00 -1.23 -12.21
CA SER A 75 -0.17 -1.99 -13.17
C SER A 75 -0.92 -2.20 -14.48
N GLU A 76 -0.19 -2.23 -15.60
CA GLU A 76 -0.76 -2.46 -16.95
C GLU A 76 -1.51 -3.79 -17.08
N LEU A 77 -1.17 -4.76 -16.24
CA LEU A 77 -1.88 -6.03 -16.16
C LEU A 77 -3.30 -5.87 -15.61
N VAL A 78 -3.68 -4.77 -14.95
CA VAL A 78 -5.05 -4.57 -14.49
C VAL A 78 -5.88 -3.97 -15.62
N PRO A 79 -6.91 -4.66 -16.16
CA PRO A 79 -7.75 -4.08 -17.19
C PRO A 79 -8.38 -2.76 -16.73
N PRO A 80 -8.42 -1.70 -17.56
CA PRO A 80 -8.91 -0.38 -17.13
C PRO A 80 -10.31 -0.39 -16.50
N ALA A 81 -11.24 -1.16 -17.08
CA ALA A 81 -12.60 -1.31 -16.52
C ALA A 81 -12.59 -1.92 -15.11
N LEU A 82 -11.62 -2.78 -14.82
CA LEU A 82 -11.49 -3.43 -13.52
C LEU A 82 -10.96 -2.46 -12.46
N ILE A 83 -10.11 -1.49 -12.81
CA ILE A 83 -9.60 -0.48 -11.87
C ILE A 83 -10.77 0.29 -11.24
N GLU A 84 -11.67 0.85 -12.05
CA GLU A 84 -12.84 1.57 -11.53
C GLU A 84 -13.76 0.65 -10.71
N HIS A 85 -14.03 -0.56 -11.20
CA HIS A 85 -14.86 -1.54 -10.48
C HIS A 85 -14.28 -1.84 -9.09
N LEU A 86 -12.97 -2.08 -8.99
CA LEU A 86 -12.29 -2.36 -7.73
C LEU A 86 -12.30 -1.14 -6.79
N MET A 87 -12.14 0.06 -7.33
CA MET A 87 -12.19 1.29 -6.53
C MET A 87 -13.60 1.61 -6.01
N ARG A 88 -14.64 1.32 -6.81
CA ARG A 88 -16.03 1.69 -6.47
C ARG A 88 -16.82 0.62 -5.73
N LYS A 89 -16.53 -0.66 -5.94
CA LYS A 89 -17.36 -1.78 -5.45
C LYS A 89 -16.82 -2.45 -4.17
N LYS A 90 -15.88 -1.78 -3.49
CA LYS A 90 -15.34 -2.20 -2.19
C LYS A 90 -16.47 -2.40 -1.18
N ARG A 91 -16.32 -3.39 -0.30
CA ARG A 91 -17.28 -3.69 0.77
C ARG A 91 -17.05 -2.75 1.94
N SER A 92 -18.04 -2.61 2.80
CA SER A 92 -17.95 -1.71 3.97
C SER A 92 -17.36 -2.38 5.23
N SER A 93 -16.85 -3.62 5.12
CA SER A 93 -16.33 -4.41 6.24
C SER A 93 -15.04 -5.14 5.86
N ALA A 94 -14.04 -5.18 6.75
CA ALA A 94 -12.90 -6.08 6.66
C ALA A 94 -13.36 -7.53 6.83
N LEU A 95 -13.13 -8.33 5.80
CA LEU A 95 -13.26 -9.77 5.87
C LEU A 95 -12.06 -10.36 5.12
N GLY A 96 -11.39 -11.36 5.71
CA GLY A 96 -10.35 -12.12 5.01
C GLY A 96 -10.86 -12.80 3.73
N GLU A 97 -12.16 -13.10 3.64
CA GLU A 97 -12.81 -13.58 2.43
C GLU A 97 -13.44 -12.42 1.64
N LYS A 98 -13.11 -12.32 0.34
CA LYS A 98 -13.54 -11.18 -0.48
C LYS A 98 -14.90 -11.41 -1.09
N PHE A 99 -15.15 -12.65 -1.49
CA PHE A 99 -16.44 -13.08 -1.99
C PHE A 99 -17.25 -13.82 -0.93
N ILE A 100 -18.34 -13.21 -0.46
CA ILE A 100 -19.46 -13.94 0.14
C ILE A 100 -20.73 -13.70 -0.69
N THR A 101 -21.79 -14.47 -0.46
CA THR A 101 -23.08 -14.28 -1.13
C THR A 101 -23.52 -12.82 -1.12
N GLY A 102 -23.80 -12.29 -2.32
CA GLY A 102 -24.20 -10.92 -2.56
C GLY A 102 -23.06 -9.94 -2.81
N SER A 103 -21.79 -10.37 -2.78
CA SER A 103 -20.62 -9.50 -3.03
C SER A 103 -20.50 -9.11 -4.50
N GLU A 104 -19.96 -7.92 -4.75
CA GLU A 104 -19.66 -7.40 -6.10
C GLU A 104 -18.21 -7.68 -6.54
N ILE A 105 -17.34 -8.06 -5.62
CA ILE A 105 -15.93 -8.39 -5.86
C ILE A 105 -15.71 -9.88 -5.57
N THR A 106 -15.05 -10.60 -6.48
CA THR A 106 -14.64 -12.01 -6.29
C THR A 106 -13.28 -12.10 -5.56
N ASN A 107 -12.85 -13.29 -5.17
CA ASN A 107 -11.52 -13.45 -4.54
C ASN A 107 -10.37 -13.13 -5.51
N MET A 108 -10.50 -13.45 -6.80
CA MET A 108 -9.46 -13.17 -7.79
C MET A 108 -9.48 -11.73 -8.29
N GLU A 109 -10.65 -11.10 -8.39
CA GLU A 109 -10.72 -9.62 -8.48
C GLU A 109 -10.08 -8.99 -7.25
N GLY A 110 -10.28 -9.63 -6.10
CA GLY A 110 -9.60 -9.30 -4.87
C GLY A 110 -8.09 -9.20 -5.09
N ALA A 111 -7.45 -10.31 -5.42
CA ALA A 111 -6.00 -10.30 -5.65
C ALA A 111 -5.52 -9.32 -6.75
N MET A 112 -6.32 -9.06 -7.78
CA MET A 112 -5.99 -8.04 -8.80
C MET A 112 -5.91 -6.62 -8.23
N HIS A 113 -6.65 -6.35 -7.15
CA HIS A 113 -6.65 -5.05 -6.47
C HIS A 113 -5.31 -4.74 -5.80
N THR A 114 -4.52 -5.75 -5.44
CA THR A 114 -3.13 -5.56 -4.97
C THR A 114 -2.33 -4.69 -5.95
N PHE A 115 -2.63 -4.75 -7.24
CA PHE A 115 -1.93 -4.00 -8.28
C PHE A 115 -2.52 -2.61 -8.58
N VAL A 116 -3.43 -2.11 -7.74
CA VAL A 116 -4.01 -0.77 -7.83
C VAL A 116 -3.67 -0.05 -6.52
N VAL A 117 -2.81 0.96 -6.60
CA VAL A 117 -2.29 1.72 -5.45
C VAL A 117 -2.87 3.14 -5.47
N PRO A 118 -3.86 3.44 -4.61
CA PRO A 118 -4.39 4.79 -4.46
C PRO A 118 -3.47 5.63 -3.56
N ILE A 119 -3.01 6.77 -4.07
CA ILE A 119 -2.27 7.77 -3.31
C ILE A 119 -3.18 8.97 -3.07
N VAL A 120 -3.45 9.29 -1.81
CA VAL A 120 -4.15 10.52 -1.42
C VAL A 120 -3.12 11.64 -1.34
N PRO A 121 -3.13 12.61 -2.27
CA PRO A 121 -2.03 13.55 -2.43
C PRO A 121 -1.96 14.60 -1.31
N ARG A 122 -3.09 14.82 -0.61
CA ARG A 122 -3.13 15.53 0.67
C ARG A 122 -4.19 14.93 1.57
N CYS A 123 -3.75 14.46 2.72
CA CYS A 123 -4.56 13.93 3.79
C CYS A 123 -4.33 14.78 5.05
N GLU A 124 -5.40 15.33 5.63
CA GLU A 124 -5.33 16.07 6.88
C GLU A 124 -5.50 15.11 8.05
N THR A 125 -4.48 15.00 8.91
CA THR A 125 -4.49 14.09 10.07
C THR A 125 -4.63 14.87 11.38
N ALA A 126 -5.60 14.46 12.20
CA ALA A 126 -5.81 14.92 13.56
C ALA A 126 -5.00 14.04 14.52
N GLY A 127 -3.77 14.48 14.80
CA GLY A 127 -2.78 13.65 15.49
C GLY A 127 -1.92 12.86 14.51
N ASP A 128 -0.88 12.22 15.06
CA ASP A 128 0.09 11.43 14.33
C ASP A 128 -0.10 9.95 14.67
N TYR A 129 -0.07 9.08 13.66
CA TYR A 129 -0.25 7.64 13.83
C TYR A 129 0.90 7.03 14.65
N CYS A 130 0.57 6.17 15.61
CA CYS A 130 1.54 5.45 16.41
C CYS A 130 1.12 3.99 16.61
N TYR A 131 2.08 3.07 16.53
CA TYR A 131 1.90 1.67 16.87
C TYR A 131 2.45 1.40 18.28
N SER A 132 1.60 1.50 19.30
CA SER A 132 1.91 1.12 20.68
C SER A 132 0.76 0.26 21.20
N PHE A 133 1.03 -1.05 21.34
CA PHE A 133 0.04 -2.07 21.76
C PHE A 133 -1.28 -2.01 20.96
N GLY A 134 -1.18 -1.81 19.64
CA GLY A 134 -2.30 -1.67 18.71
C GLY A 134 -2.23 -0.41 17.85
N HIS A 135 -3.19 -0.26 16.94
CA HIS A 135 -3.29 0.90 16.06
C HIS A 135 -3.93 2.08 16.81
N ARG A 136 -3.19 3.18 16.94
CA ARG A 136 -3.62 4.41 17.64
C ARG A 136 -3.10 5.65 16.91
N ALA A 137 -3.61 6.81 17.32
CA ALA A 137 -3.05 8.11 16.97
C ALA A 137 -2.85 8.94 18.24
N THR A 138 -1.85 9.82 18.25
CA THR A 138 -1.68 10.81 19.32
C THR A 138 -2.93 11.70 19.43
N PRO A 139 -3.27 12.22 20.62
CA PRO A 139 -4.41 13.11 20.76
C PRO A 139 -4.30 14.32 19.83
N PRO A 140 -5.43 14.79 19.25
CA PRO A 140 -5.42 15.99 18.44
C PRO A 140 -5.02 17.20 19.29
N ILE A 141 -4.30 18.13 18.67
CA ILE A 141 -4.08 19.46 19.26
C ILE A 141 -5.30 20.31 18.94
N THR A 142 -5.80 21.07 19.91
CA THR A 142 -6.87 22.05 19.69
C THR A 142 -6.33 23.47 19.77
N ALA A 143 -6.92 24.36 18.98
CA ALA A 143 -6.64 25.79 19.01
C ALA A 143 -7.96 26.58 18.92
N THR A 144 -7.93 27.85 19.26
CA THR A 144 -9.06 28.77 19.03
C THR A 144 -8.82 29.50 17.71
N SER A 145 -9.79 29.45 16.79
CA SER A 145 -9.73 30.16 15.52
C SER A 145 -9.85 31.68 15.71
N ASP A 146 -9.55 32.45 14.67
CA ASP A 146 -9.74 33.91 14.67
C ASP A 146 -11.19 34.34 14.95
N GLU A 147 -12.16 33.45 14.70
CA GLU A 147 -13.58 33.65 15.00
C GLU A 147 -13.97 33.25 16.45
N GLY A 148 -13.00 32.90 17.29
CA GLY A 148 -13.23 32.50 18.68
C GLY A 148 -13.79 31.07 18.86
N LYS A 149 -13.66 30.21 17.85
CA LYS A 149 -14.18 28.82 17.90
C LYS A 149 -13.06 27.82 18.15
N ASP A 150 -13.30 26.83 18.99
CA ASP A 150 -12.36 25.74 19.19
C ASP A 150 -12.35 24.80 17.97
N ILE A 151 -11.15 24.57 17.44
CA ILE A 151 -10.88 23.81 16.23
C ILE A 151 -9.77 22.79 16.45
N ILE A 152 -9.78 21.74 15.64
CA ILE A 152 -8.71 20.75 15.59
C ILE A 152 -7.57 21.29 14.73
N MET A 153 -6.33 21.16 15.20
CA MET A 153 -5.15 21.35 14.36
C MET A 153 -4.81 20.05 13.62
N THR A 154 -4.48 20.16 12.34
CA THR A 154 -4.16 19.00 11.50
C THR A 154 -2.75 19.10 10.94
N ARG A 155 -2.17 17.95 10.60
CA ARG A 155 -0.95 17.85 9.80
C ARG A 155 -1.33 17.41 8.39
N SER A 156 -0.80 18.10 7.38
CA SER A 156 -0.92 17.61 6.01
C SER A 156 0.10 16.52 5.78
N VAL A 157 -0.36 15.35 5.33
CA VAL A 157 0.48 14.21 4.95
C VAL A 157 0.06 13.72 3.56
N VAL A 158 0.91 12.94 2.92
CA VAL A 158 0.48 12.08 1.80
C VAL A 158 0.09 10.74 2.41
N MET A 159 -1.01 10.13 1.96
CA MET A 159 -1.36 8.78 2.38
C MET A 159 -1.25 7.85 1.19
N SER A 160 -0.51 6.76 1.37
CA SER A 160 -0.53 5.66 0.43
C SER A 160 -1.52 4.61 0.93
N ALA A 161 -2.55 4.30 0.13
CA ALA A 161 -3.51 3.25 0.40
C ALA A 161 -3.12 1.93 -0.29
N THR A 162 -1.82 1.64 -0.33
CA THR A 162 -1.26 0.39 -0.86
C THR A 162 -1.92 -0.82 -0.22
N ILE A 163 -2.11 -1.84 -1.06
CA ILE A 163 -2.76 -3.09 -0.69
C ILE A 163 -1.71 -4.17 -0.63
N HIS A 164 -1.57 -4.84 0.51
CA HIS A 164 -0.64 -5.95 0.61
C HIS A 164 -1.16 -7.19 -0.11
N MET A 165 -0.24 -8.09 -0.43
CA MET A 165 -0.60 -9.43 -0.88
C MET A 165 -1.38 -10.16 0.24
N ASP A 166 -2.63 -10.51 -0.05
CA ASP A 166 -3.53 -11.10 0.95
C ASP A 166 -3.31 -12.62 1.11
N PHE A 167 -2.67 -12.98 2.22
CA PHE A 167 -2.54 -14.33 2.75
C PHE A 167 -3.29 -14.50 4.08
N GLU A 168 -4.29 -13.68 4.38
CA GLU A 168 -5.14 -13.88 5.56
C GLU A 168 -5.86 -15.23 5.47
N LEU A 169 -6.42 -15.52 4.28
CA LEU A 169 -7.04 -16.81 3.98
C LEU A 169 -6.38 -17.46 2.76
N PRO A 170 -6.47 -18.80 2.62
CA PRO A 170 -5.81 -19.52 1.54
C PRO A 170 -6.47 -19.34 0.16
N ILE A 171 -7.50 -18.50 0.05
CA ILE A 171 -8.40 -18.37 -1.11
C ILE A 171 -8.11 -17.16 -2.01
N VAL A 172 -7.17 -16.29 -1.61
CA VAL A 172 -6.78 -15.08 -2.37
C VAL A 172 -5.38 -15.26 -2.97
N MET A 173 -4.32 -14.67 -2.40
CA MET A 173 -2.99 -14.69 -3.04
C MET A 173 -2.38 -16.09 -3.09
N LEU A 174 -2.67 -16.93 -2.07
CA LEU A 174 -2.20 -18.32 -2.05
C LEU A 174 -2.75 -19.14 -3.21
N GLU A 175 -4.00 -18.91 -3.63
CA GLU A 175 -4.56 -19.64 -4.77
C GLU A 175 -3.79 -19.34 -6.06
N ILE A 176 -3.32 -18.11 -6.23
CA ILE A 176 -2.63 -17.67 -7.45
C ILE A 176 -1.24 -18.26 -7.51
N CYS A 177 -0.49 -18.16 -6.41
CA CYS A 177 0.93 -18.50 -6.37
C CYS A 177 1.23 -19.99 -6.14
N ARG A 178 0.26 -20.78 -5.68
CA ARG A 178 0.46 -22.21 -5.41
C ARG A 178 0.57 -23.05 -6.69
N LEU A 179 1.48 -24.02 -6.65
CA LEU A 179 1.53 -25.09 -7.64
C LEU A 179 0.35 -26.07 -7.45
N ARG A 180 -0.09 -26.66 -8.57
CA ARG A 180 -1.13 -27.70 -8.63
C ARG A 180 -0.54 -28.96 -9.26
N ASN A 181 -1.31 -30.06 -9.28
CA ASN A 181 -0.90 -31.30 -9.92
C ASN A 181 -0.67 -31.13 -11.43
N GLU A 182 -1.41 -30.21 -12.04
CA GLU A 182 -1.28 -29.82 -13.44
C GLU A 182 -0.65 -28.44 -13.53
N GLU A 183 0.02 -28.18 -14.64
CA GLU A 183 0.54 -26.84 -14.92
C GLU A 183 -0.61 -25.86 -15.18
N VAL A 184 -0.38 -24.58 -14.85
CA VAL A 184 -1.32 -23.50 -15.14
C VAL A 184 -0.71 -22.65 -16.24
N LEU A 185 -1.29 -22.74 -17.43
CA LEU A 185 -0.90 -21.91 -18.58
C LEU A 185 -1.52 -20.53 -18.47
N GLY A 186 -0.67 -19.50 -18.48
CA GLY A 186 -1.11 -18.11 -18.47
C GLY A 186 -1.89 -17.75 -19.73
N LYS A 187 -2.80 -16.79 -19.60
CA LYS A 187 -3.56 -16.23 -20.72
C LYS A 187 -3.83 -14.76 -20.48
N ASP A 188 -3.32 -13.90 -21.35
CA ASP A 188 -3.60 -12.47 -21.31
C ASP A 188 -5.08 -12.18 -21.65
N LEU A 189 -5.71 -11.32 -20.84
CA LEU A 189 -7.07 -10.82 -21.02
C LEU A 189 -7.10 -9.48 -21.75
N ASN A 190 -5.97 -8.80 -21.90
CA ASN A 190 -5.86 -7.53 -22.62
C ASN A 190 -5.68 -7.74 -24.14
N THR A 191 -6.20 -8.85 -24.69
CA THR A 191 -6.11 -9.13 -26.14
C THR A 191 -7.25 -8.48 -26.91
N ASP A 192 -6.94 -7.88 -28.07
CA ASP A 192 -7.90 -7.19 -28.94
C ASP A 192 -9.05 -8.07 -29.44
N LEU A 193 -8.93 -9.40 -29.31
CA LEU A 193 -9.88 -10.36 -29.86
C LEU A 193 -11.19 -10.45 -29.06
N THR A 194 -11.17 -10.13 -27.76
CA THR A 194 -12.39 -10.09 -26.94
C THR A 194 -12.18 -9.14 -25.77
N PRO A 195 -12.91 -8.02 -25.69
CA PRO A 195 -12.77 -7.10 -24.57
C PRO A 195 -13.10 -7.82 -23.26
N PHE A 196 -12.23 -7.67 -22.27
CA PHE A 196 -12.45 -8.20 -20.94
C PHE A 196 -13.79 -7.69 -20.38
N LYS A 197 -14.62 -8.63 -19.91
CA LYS A 197 -15.94 -8.32 -19.35
C LYS A 197 -15.98 -8.70 -17.88
N ILE A 198 -16.24 -7.72 -17.03
CA ILE A 198 -16.51 -7.94 -15.61
C ILE A 198 -17.85 -8.65 -15.48
N LEU A 199 -17.82 -9.75 -14.73
CA LEU A 199 -19.00 -10.56 -14.49
C LEU A 199 -20.02 -9.77 -13.64
N SER A 200 -21.32 -9.87 -13.93
CA SER A 200 -22.34 -9.11 -13.20
C SER A 200 -22.45 -9.60 -11.74
N ARG A 201 -22.97 -8.76 -10.84
CA ARG A 201 -23.22 -9.16 -9.44
C ARG A 201 -24.05 -10.44 -9.34
N ALA A 202 -25.08 -10.59 -10.18
CA ALA A 202 -25.95 -11.75 -10.21
C ALA A 202 -25.21 -12.99 -10.71
N ASP A 203 -24.45 -12.86 -11.80
CA ASP A 203 -23.67 -13.97 -12.35
C ASP A 203 -22.59 -14.44 -11.36
N LYS A 204 -22.04 -13.54 -10.53
CA LYS A 204 -21.00 -13.89 -9.53
C LYS A 204 -21.56 -14.82 -8.45
N GLN A 205 -22.88 -14.83 -8.29
CA GLN A 205 -23.57 -15.74 -7.38
C GLN A 205 -23.72 -17.15 -7.96
N VAL A 206 -23.54 -17.33 -9.27
CA VAL A 206 -23.58 -18.64 -9.93
C VAL A 206 -22.19 -19.28 -9.86
N PRO A 207 -21.97 -20.37 -9.08
CA PRO A 207 -20.64 -20.91 -8.82
C PRO A 207 -19.84 -21.24 -10.07
N ALA A 208 -20.44 -21.91 -11.05
CA ALA A 208 -19.76 -22.28 -12.29
C ALA A 208 -19.28 -21.07 -13.11
N LEU A 209 -20.06 -19.99 -13.15
CA LEU A 209 -19.68 -18.76 -13.85
C LEU A 209 -18.58 -18.02 -13.10
N ARG A 210 -18.70 -17.92 -11.77
CA ARG A 210 -17.68 -17.30 -10.91
C ARG A 210 -16.35 -18.05 -10.98
N GLU A 211 -16.35 -19.36 -10.87
CA GLU A 211 -15.13 -20.18 -10.90
C GLU A 211 -14.42 -20.08 -12.25
N ALA A 212 -15.15 -20.10 -13.37
CA ALA A 212 -14.57 -19.90 -14.69
C ALA A 212 -13.97 -18.49 -14.85
N TYR A 213 -14.63 -17.47 -14.31
CA TYR A 213 -14.15 -16.10 -14.31
C TYR A 213 -12.90 -15.90 -13.43
N ASP A 214 -12.91 -16.44 -12.21
CA ASP A 214 -11.78 -16.40 -11.29
C ASP A 214 -10.57 -17.16 -11.86
N GLU A 215 -10.76 -18.32 -12.47
CA GLU A 215 -9.68 -19.02 -13.16
C GLU A 215 -9.14 -18.23 -14.37
N SER A 216 -10.01 -17.50 -15.08
CA SER A 216 -9.58 -16.60 -16.16
C SER A 216 -8.68 -15.47 -15.63
N LEU A 217 -9.05 -14.83 -14.52
CA LEU A 217 -8.24 -13.81 -13.85
C LEU A 217 -6.93 -14.39 -13.29
N ARG A 218 -6.97 -15.59 -12.73
CA ARG A 218 -5.77 -16.29 -12.28
C ARG A 218 -4.79 -16.50 -13.42
N ARG A 219 -5.25 -17.06 -14.55
CA ARG A 219 -4.39 -17.30 -15.72
C ARG A 219 -3.82 -16.01 -16.29
N HIS A 220 -4.56 -14.92 -16.22
CA HIS A 220 -4.06 -13.59 -16.55
C HIS A 220 -2.92 -13.14 -15.66
N MET A 221 -3.09 -13.26 -14.34
CA MET A 221 -2.01 -12.97 -13.39
C MET A 221 -0.80 -13.87 -13.61
N VAL A 222 -1.00 -15.17 -13.86
CA VAL A 222 0.11 -16.09 -14.18
C VAL A 222 0.86 -15.66 -15.43
N PHE A 223 0.14 -15.20 -16.46
CA PHE A 223 0.76 -14.67 -17.68
C PHE A 223 1.66 -13.48 -17.36
N HIS A 224 1.18 -12.50 -16.60
CA HIS A 224 1.94 -11.27 -16.35
C HIS A 224 2.99 -11.39 -15.24
N LEU A 225 2.81 -12.29 -14.28
CA LEU A 225 3.67 -12.41 -13.09
C LEU A 225 4.71 -13.52 -13.17
N THR A 226 4.82 -14.22 -14.31
CA THR A 226 5.86 -15.25 -14.52
C THR A 226 6.53 -15.06 -15.88
N THR A 227 7.85 -15.27 -15.91
CA THR A 227 8.69 -15.13 -17.11
C THR A 227 8.28 -16.11 -18.20
N ALA A 228 7.91 -17.33 -17.82
CA ALA A 228 7.50 -18.38 -18.75
C ALA A 228 5.99 -18.31 -19.10
N HIS A 229 5.27 -17.29 -18.63
CA HIS A 229 3.81 -17.17 -18.74
C HIS A 229 3.06 -18.42 -18.28
N ARG A 230 3.61 -19.15 -17.31
CA ARG A 230 3.05 -20.39 -16.77
C ARG A 230 3.53 -20.64 -15.34
N LEU A 231 2.71 -21.35 -14.57
CA LEU A 231 3.15 -22.02 -13.35
C LEU A 231 3.32 -23.51 -13.62
N PRO A 232 4.47 -24.13 -13.30
CA PRO A 232 4.71 -25.54 -13.56
C PRO A 232 3.83 -26.45 -12.70
N ALA A 233 3.68 -27.70 -13.12
CA ALA A 233 3.08 -28.73 -12.28
C ALA A 233 3.94 -29.00 -11.05
N LEU A 234 3.34 -29.44 -9.94
CA LEU A 234 4.03 -29.78 -8.70
C LEU A 234 5.09 -30.88 -8.92
N SER A 235 4.81 -31.82 -9.83
CA SER A 235 5.69 -32.94 -10.18
C SER A 235 6.83 -32.58 -11.15
N ASP A 236 6.93 -31.33 -11.61
CA ASP A 236 7.99 -30.91 -12.53
C ASP A 236 9.37 -31.07 -11.86
N PRO A 237 10.29 -31.88 -12.43
CA PRO A 237 11.59 -32.16 -11.83
C PRO A 237 12.53 -30.93 -11.77
N ALA A 238 12.24 -29.86 -12.50
CA ALA A 238 13.00 -28.62 -12.42
C ALA A 238 12.72 -27.83 -11.13
N ASN A 239 11.60 -28.11 -10.46
CA ASN A 239 11.17 -27.36 -9.29
C ASN A 239 12.10 -27.59 -8.10
N LYS A 240 12.63 -26.50 -7.53
CA LYS A 240 13.37 -26.55 -6.26
C LYS A 240 12.51 -25.99 -5.14
N VAL A 241 11.97 -26.89 -4.32
CA VAL A 241 11.13 -26.55 -3.17
C VAL A 241 12.01 -26.39 -1.94
N MET A 242 11.88 -25.25 -1.26
CA MET A 242 12.69 -24.87 -0.10
C MET A 242 11.83 -24.83 1.17
N THR A 243 12.44 -25.18 2.29
CA THR A 243 11.83 -24.95 3.62
C THR A 243 11.75 -23.45 3.91
N LEU A 244 11.02 -23.06 4.96
CA LEU A 244 10.97 -21.66 5.40
C LEU A 244 12.37 -21.08 5.66
N GLU A 245 13.19 -21.77 6.45
CA GLU A 245 14.57 -21.34 6.78
C GLU A 245 15.44 -21.19 5.52
N THR A 246 15.35 -22.15 4.60
CA THR A 246 16.11 -22.11 3.33
C THR A 246 15.59 -20.98 2.44
N THR A 247 14.29 -20.74 2.42
CA THR A 247 13.66 -19.65 1.66
C THR A 247 14.12 -18.29 2.17
N LEU A 248 14.11 -18.08 3.49
CA LEU A 248 14.59 -16.83 4.09
C LEU A 248 16.06 -16.60 3.81
N SER A 249 16.90 -17.62 4.02
CA SER A 249 18.35 -17.55 3.74
C SER A 249 18.61 -17.23 2.26
N PHE A 250 17.84 -17.83 1.35
CA PHE A 250 17.93 -17.57 -0.07
C PHE A 250 17.53 -16.13 -0.44
N LEU A 251 16.40 -15.64 0.07
CA LEU A 251 15.95 -14.27 -0.18
C LEU A 251 16.92 -13.23 0.41
N GLU A 252 17.46 -13.47 1.60
CA GLU A 252 18.46 -12.61 2.22
C GLU A 252 19.78 -12.59 1.44
N ALA A 253 20.23 -13.73 0.92
CA ALA A 253 21.37 -13.77 0.01
C ALA A 253 21.13 -12.91 -1.23
N LEU A 254 19.95 -13.01 -1.87
CA LEU A 254 19.60 -12.17 -3.01
C LEU A 254 19.53 -10.67 -2.67
N ILE A 255 19.09 -10.32 -1.45
CA ILE A 255 19.10 -8.93 -0.99
C ILE A 255 20.52 -8.42 -0.78
N ASN A 256 21.44 -9.27 -0.29
CA ASN A 256 22.82 -8.87 -0.03
C ASN A 256 23.69 -8.84 -1.30
N ASP A 257 23.41 -9.70 -2.27
CA ASP A 257 24.19 -9.84 -3.49
C ASP A 257 23.84 -8.80 -4.57
N GLN A 258 24.66 -8.68 -5.62
CA GLN A 258 24.38 -7.87 -6.81
C GLN A 258 23.88 -8.71 -8.01
N ALA A 259 23.39 -9.92 -7.74
CA ALA A 259 22.96 -10.83 -8.79
C ALA A 259 21.70 -10.34 -9.54
N HIS A 260 21.49 -10.84 -10.76
CA HIS A 260 20.26 -10.61 -11.52
C HIS A 260 19.08 -11.34 -10.83
N ILE A 261 18.33 -10.58 -10.03
CA ILE A 261 17.31 -11.11 -9.10
C ILE A 261 16.23 -11.97 -9.81
N PRO A 262 15.58 -11.52 -10.92
CA PRO A 262 14.48 -12.26 -11.51
C PRO A 262 14.85 -13.69 -11.93
N ASP A 263 16.00 -13.87 -12.58
CA ASP A 263 16.43 -15.18 -13.09
C ASP A 263 16.69 -16.20 -11.97
N GLN A 264 17.13 -15.72 -10.80
CA GLN A 264 17.42 -16.59 -9.66
C GLN A 264 16.15 -17.16 -9.04
N LEU A 265 15.01 -16.50 -9.23
CA LEU A 265 13.71 -16.88 -8.66
C LEU A 265 12.97 -17.91 -9.52
N VAL A 266 13.36 -18.06 -10.78
CA VAL A 266 12.75 -19.03 -11.70
C VAL A 266 12.96 -20.46 -11.16
N HIS A 267 11.88 -21.25 -11.14
CA HIS A 267 11.84 -22.60 -10.55
C HIS A 267 12.25 -22.67 -9.06
N ARG A 268 12.14 -21.56 -8.31
CA ARG A 268 12.28 -21.55 -6.85
C ARG A 268 10.93 -21.43 -6.17
N PHE A 269 10.68 -22.33 -5.23
CA PHE A 269 9.41 -22.43 -4.54
C PHE A 269 9.62 -22.50 -3.03
N ALA A 270 8.71 -21.88 -2.28
CA ALA A 270 8.67 -22.00 -0.83
C ALA A 270 7.63 -23.05 -0.42
N GLN A 271 7.94 -23.85 0.59
CA GLN A 271 6.98 -24.70 1.26
C GLN A 271 6.26 -23.89 2.36
N VAL A 272 4.95 -23.78 2.25
CA VAL A 272 4.09 -23.03 3.18
C VAL A 272 2.97 -23.96 3.65
N GLY A 273 3.12 -24.48 4.86
CA GLY A 273 2.30 -25.59 5.35
C GLY A 273 2.37 -26.78 4.39
N THR A 274 1.22 -27.21 3.86
CA THR A 274 1.12 -28.31 2.88
C THR A 274 1.17 -27.84 1.42
N ARG A 275 1.40 -26.54 1.18
CA ARG A 275 1.37 -25.94 -0.16
C ARG A 275 2.77 -25.53 -0.60
N THR A 276 2.98 -25.55 -1.91
CA THR A 276 4.22 -25.10 -2.56
C THR A 276 3.90 -23.88 -3.40
N VAL A 277 4.60 -22.77 -3.17
CA VAL A 277 4.28 -21.46 -3.76
C VAL A 277 5.46 -20.88 -4.53
N SER A 278 5.17 -20.21 -5.65
CA SER A 278 6.17 -19.63 -6.55
C SER A 278 6.80 -18.36 -5.98
N LEU A 279 8.12 -18.35 -5.76
CA LEU A 279 8.82 -17.13 -5.33
C LEU A 279 8.92 -16.09 -6.44
N GLU A 280 9.05 -16.51 -7.71
CA GLU A 280 9.03 -15.62 -8.86
C GLU A 280 7.75 -14.77 -8.88
N LEU A 281 6.58 -15.43 -8.95
CA LEU A 281 5.28 -14.76 -8.94
C LEU A 281 5.12 -13.78 -7.76
N LEU A 282 5.52 -14.18 -6.55
CA LEU A 282 5.40 -13.33 -5.37
C LEU A 282 6.35 -12.13 -5.40
N PHE A 283 7.57 -12.31 -5.91
CA PHE A 283 8.50 -11.21 -6.12
C PHE A 283 7.98 -10.23 -7.17
N VAL A 284 7.51 -10.72 -8.33
CA VAL A 284 6.97 -9.86 -9.38
C VAL A 284 5.74 -9.12 -8.87
N ALA A 285 4.89 -9.78 -8.07
CA ALA A 285 3.75 -9.14 -7.44
C ALA A 285 4.18 -8.00 -6.50
N ALA A 286 5.14 -8.25 -5.60
CA ALA A 286 5.69 -7.22 -4.71
C ALA A 286 6.33 -6.08 -5.50
N PHE A 287 7.06 -6.39 -6.58
CA PHE A 287 7.68 -5.40 -7.45
C PHE A 287 6.66 -4.49 -8.13
N GLN A 288 5.56 -5.04 -8.65
CA GLN A 288 4.50 -4.24 -9.26
C GLN A 288 3.88 -3.25 -8.27
N VAL A 289 3.66 -3.67 -7.02
CA VAL A 289 3.14 -2.80 -5.94
C VAL A 289 4.13 -1.66 -5.65
N VAL A 290 5.39 -2.01 -5.38
CA VAL A 290 6.45 -1.03 -5.06
C VAL A 290 6.66 -0.04 -6.22
N ARG A 291 6.65 -0.53 -7.47
CA ARG A 291 6.77 0.30 -8.67
C ARG A 291 5.62 1.29 -8.78
N ASN A 292 4.38 0.86 -8.63
CA ASN A 292 3.21 1.75 -8.70
C ASN A 292 3.26 2.83 -7.62
N GLU A 293 3.55 2.42 -6.38
CA GLU A 293 3.63 3.33 -5.25
C GLU A 293 4.74 4.37 -5.42
N PHE A 294 5.98 3.92 -5.67
CA PHE A 294 7.12 4.83 -5.75
C PHE A 294 7.08 5.72 -6.99
N SER A 295 6.53 5.23 -8.12
CA SER A 295 6.36 6.09 -9.29
C SER A 295 5.42 7.25 -9.00
N ALA A 296 4.29 6.98 -8.33
CA ALA A 296 3.34 8.03 -7.96
C ALA A 296 3.91 8.99 -6.91
N LEU A 297 4.64 8.48 -5.90
CA LEU A 297 5.26 9.31 -4.86
C LEU A 297 6.39 10.20 -5.41
N GLU A 298 7.27 9.65 -6.25
CA GLU A 298 8.35 10.41 -6.89
C GLU A 298 7.79 11.51 -7.81
N ALA A 299 6.69 11.26 -8.51
CA ALA A 299 6.04 12.25 -9.35
C ALA A 299 5.30 13.34 -8.54
N LEU A 300 4.64 12.96 -7.44
CA LEU A 300 3.84 13.86 -6.62
C LEU A 300 4.70 14.75 -5.70
N CYS A 301 5.70 14.16 -5.03
CA CYS A 301 6.41 14.79 -3.91
C CYS A 301 7.72 15.44 -4.35
N THR A 302 7.65 16.43 -5.24
CA THR A 302 8.84 17.13 -5.79
C THR A 302 9.71 17.85 -4.73
N GLN A 303 9.15 18.17 -3.57
CA GLN A 303 9.85 18.72 -2.41
C GLN A 303 10.56 17.66 -1.55
N GLY A 304 10.44 16.39 -1.94
CA GLY A 304 10.92 15.22 -1.21
C GLY A 304 9.90 14.64 -0.23
N TYR A 305 10.13 13.40 0.19
CA TYR A 305 9.24 12.70 1.11
C TYR A 305 9.96 11.77 2.10
N VAL A 306 9.32 11.60 3.26
CA VAL A 306 9.65 10.64 4.31
C VAL A 306 8.62 9.53 4.22
N TYR A 307 9.02 8.38 3.70
CA TYR A 307 8.16 7.21 3.55
C TYR A 307 8.13 6.40 4.83
N THR A 308 6.95 5.99 5.26
CA THR A 308 6.79 5.02 6.35
C THR A 308 6.27 3.70 5.80
N TYR A 309 6.64 2.57 6.39
CA TYR A 309 6.14 1.25 6.00
C TYR A 309 5.77 0.41 7.23
N ASP A 310 4.61 -0.25 7.16
CA ASP A 310 4.15 -1.19 8.19
C ASP A 310 4.06 -2.60 7.59
N PRO A 311 4.66 -3.62 8.22
CA PRO A 311 4.70 -4.99 7.69
C PRO A 311 3.32 -5.67 7.71
N PRO A 312 3.04 -6.62 6.79
CA PRO A 312 1.71 -7.23 6.55
C PRO A 312 1.23 -8.24 7.61
N SER A 313 1.34 -7.92 8.92
CA SER A 313 1.17 -8.91 10.00
C SER A 313 -0.19 -9.63 10.00
N ILE A 314 -1.31 -8.92 9.84
CA ILE A 314 -2.65 -9.54 9.85
C ILE A 314 -2.98 -10.28 8.54
N PHE A 315 -2.35 -9.89 7.44
CA PHE A 315 -2.53 -10.48 6.11
C PHE A 315 -1.60 -11.66 5.84
N ALA A 316 -0.86 -12.11 6.84
CA ALA A 316 0.16 -13.15 6.73
C ALA A 316 -0.22 -14.40 7.53
N GLN A 317 -1.50 -14.75 7.66
CA GLN A 317 -1.89 -15.94 8.43
C GLN A 317 -1.50 -17.25 7.73
N CYS A 318 -1.53 -17.25 6.39
CA CYS A 318 -1.20 -18.39 5.54
C CYS A 318 0.21 -18.32 4.96
N MET A 319 1.04 -17.34 5.33
CA MET A 319 2.41 -17.15 4.84
C MET A 319 3.24 -16.49 5.93
N ASP A 320 4.48 -16.89 6.14
CA ASP A 320 5.31 -16.22 7.14
C ASP A 320 5.51 -14.71 6.80
N PRO A 321 5.21 -13.78 7.72
CA PRO A 321 5.31 -12.34 7.45
C PRO A 321 6.74 -11.89 7.15
N VAL A 322 7.76 -12.58 7.65
CA VAL A 322 9.16 -12.28 7.35
C VAL A 322 9.45 -12.58 5.88
N VAL A 323 8.89 -13.65 5.32
CA VAL A 323 9.01 -13.94 3.87
C VAL A 323 8.43 -12.80 3.03
N LEU A 324 7.25 -12.29 3.40
CA LEU A 324 6.63 -11.15 2.72
C LEU A 324 7.49 -9.89 2.82
N ASN A 325 8.06 -9.59 3.99
CA ASN A 325 9.00 -8.48 4.17
C ASN A 325 10.23 -8.65 3.25
N ARG A 326 10.85 -9.84 3.22
CA ARG A 326 12.01 -10.08 2.35
C ARG A 326 11.67 -9.91 0.87
N LEU A 327 10.49 -10.33 0.43
CA LEU A 327 10.03 -10.12 -0.96
C LEU A 327 9.88 -8.64 -1.30
N VAL A 328 9.29 -7.83 -0.40
CA VAL A 328 9.16 -6.38 -0.59
C VAL A 328 10.51 -5.69 -0.58
N ILE A 329 11.42 -6.06 0.33
CA ILE A 329 12.78 -5.51 0.37
C ILE A 329 13.55 -5.86 -0.89
N LEU A 330 13.42 -7.10 -1.37
CA LEU A 330 14.03 -7.55 -2.62
C LEU A 330 13.46 -6.79 -3.83
N ALA A 331 12.16 -6.52 -3.84
CA ALA A 331 11.52 -5.68 -4.86
C ALA A 331 12.04 -4.23 -4.82
N ILE A 332 12.20 -3.63 -3.63
CA ILE A 332 12.80 -2.31 -3.45
C ILE A 332 14.24 -2.29 -3.97
N LYS A 333 15.04 -3.31 -3.63
CA LYS A 333 16.41 -3.46 -4.14
C LYS A 333 16.44 -3.53 -5.67
N TYR A 334 15.57 -4.34 -6.26
CA TYR A 334 15.50 -4.46 -7.71
C TYR A 334 15.15 -3.10 -8.33
N LEU A 335 14.12 -2.41 -7.83
CA LEU A 335 13.74 -1.08 -8.31
C LEU A 335 14.88 -0.05 -8.13
N SER A 336 15.51 0.02 -6.96
CA SER A 336 16.58 0.97 -6.63
C SER A 336 17.87 0.72 -7.42
N SER A 337 18.13 -0.53 -7.82
CA SER A 337 19.28 -0.86 -8.67
C SER A 337 19.13 -0.37 -10.12
N HIS A 338 17.91 -0.05 -10.55
CA HIS A 338 17.60 0.42 -11.91
C HIS A 338 17.17 1.89 -11.97
N ASN A 339 16.93 2.54 -10.82
CA ASN A 339 16.39 3.90 -10.74
C ASN A 339 17.05 4.71 -9.64
N GLN A 340 16.92 6.03 -9.73
CA GLN A 340 17.25 6.96 -8.64
C GLN A 340 15.94 7.49 -8.05
N LEU A 341 15.73 7.24 -6.76
CA LEU A 341 14.62 7.77 -5.96
C LEU A 341 15.04 9.16 -5.46
N SER A 342 14.93 10.15 -6.33
CA SER A 342 15.50 11.49 -6.13
C SER A 342 14.77 12.26 -5.03
N ASN A 343 13.48 11.95 -4.85
CA ASN A 343 12.61 12.64 -3.89
C ASN A 343 12.50 11.91 -2.56
N LEU A 344 12.69 10.59 -2.50
CA LEU A 344 12.80 9.87 -1.24
C LEU A 344 13.96 10.42 -0.39
N LYS A 345 13.69 10.84 0.85
CA LYS A 345 14.71 11.31 1.81
C LYS A 345 14.93 10.33 2.95
N ILE A 346 13.84 9.78 3.47
CA ILE A 346 13.91 8.82 4.58
C ILE A 346 12.94 7.67 4.32
N PHE A 347 13.41 6.45 4.55
CA PHE A 347 12.59 5.24 4.64
C PHE A 347 12.49 4.81 6.11
N GLY A 348 11.32 5.00 6.71
CA GLY A 348 11.00 4.60 8.08
C GLY A 348 10.26 3.26 8.14
N PHE A 349 10.93 2.20 8.59
CA PHE A 349 10.33 0.86 8.68
C PHE A 349 9.83 0.54 10.09
N ASN A 350 8.59 0.06 10.23
CA ASN A 350 8.08 -0.40 11.52
C ASN A 350 8.65 -1.79 11.87
N ASP A 351 9.70 -1.80 12.69
CA ASP A 351 10.57 -2.94 12.97
C ASP A 351 10.13 -3.80 14.16
N TYR A 352 8.91 -3.59 14.67
CA TYR A 352 8.40 -4.28 15.86
C TYR A 352 8.35 -5.82 15.75
N ALA A 353 8.07 -6.34 14.56
CA ALA A 353 7.91 -7.78 14.32
C ALA A 353 9.10 -8.42 13.57
N ASP A 354 9.99 -7.61 12.99
CA ASP A 354 11.09 -8.07 12.13
C ASP A 354 12.24 -7.07 12.15
N SER A 355 12.92 -6.97 13.29
CA SER A 355 14.03 -6.04 13.47
C SER A 355 15.19 -6.21 12.45
N PRO A 356 15.56 -7.44 12.02
CA PRO A 356 16.59 -7.63 10.99
C PRO A 356 16.27 -6.96 9.63
N ALA A 357 14.99 -6.77 9.30
CA ALA A 357 14.57 -6.11 8.05
C ALA A 357 15.19 -4.72 7.86
N LEU A 358 15.44 -3.98 8.94
CA LEU A 358 16.03 -2.65 8.88
C LEU A 358 17.44 -2.68 8.28
N GLY A 359 18.24 -3.69 8.62
CA GLY A 359 19.58 -3.88 8.04
C GLY A 359 19.51 -4.23 6.56
N LEU A 360 18.57 -5.07 6.17
CA LEU A 360 18.36 -5.48 4.78
C LEU A 360 17.85 -4.34 3.91
N LEU A 361 16.99 -3.46 4.44
CA LEU A 361 16.54 -2.25 3.74
C LEU A 361 17.70 -1.28 3.47
N LYS A 362 18.64 -1.13 4.42
CA LYS A 362 19.86 -0.34 4.18
C LYS A 362 20.67 -0.89 3.02
N VAL A 363 20.76 -2.20 2.89
CA VAL A 363 21.44 -2.85 1.75
C VAL A 363 20.64 -2.65 0.47
N ALA A 364 19.32 -2.81 0.51
CA ALA A 364 18.44 -2.62 -0.65
C ALA A 364 18.48 -1.19 -1.21
N LEU A 365 18.67 -0.19 -0.35
CA LEU A 365 18.74 1.22 -0.74
C LEU A 365 20.18 1.78 -0.76
N ALA A 366 21.21 0.93 -0.68
CA ALA A 366 22.60 1.37 -0.59
C ALA A 366 23.09 2.20 -1.79
N ASN A 367 22.45 2.05 -2.96
CA ASN A 367 22.77 2.81 -4.18
C ASN A 367 22.00 4.16 -4.27
N GLN A 368 21.32 4.56 -3.20
CA GLN A 368 20.54 5.80 -3.11
C GLN A 368 21.23 6.73 -2.11
N ASP A 369 22.16 7.55 -2.60
CA ASP A 369 23.11 8.32 -1.77
C ASP A 369 22.42 9.23 -0.73
N ASP A 370 21.25 9.76 -1.07
CA ASP A 370 20.49 10.72 -0.25
C ASP A 370 19.41 10.08 0.63
N VAL A 371 19.26 8.74 0.62
CA VAL A 371 18.19 8.05 1.34
C VAL A 371 18.69 7.49 2.67
N VAL A 372 18.08 7.93 3.77
CA VAL A 372 18.35 7.40 5.11
C VAL A 372 17.30 6.36 5.50
N VAL A 373 17.74 5.18 5.96
CA VAL A 373 16.85 4.13 6.48
C VAL A 373 16.88 4.12 8.02
N VAL A 374 15.71 4.30 8.64
CA VAL A 374 15.53 4.40 10.11
C VAL A 374 14.39 3.51 10.61
N SER A 375 14.37 3.21 11.91
CA SER A 375 13.15 2.67 12.51
C SER A 375 12.06 3.74 12.42
N LYS A 376 10.84 3.33 12.11
CA LYS A 376 9.68 4.23 12.10
C LYS A 376 9.54 4.93 13.45
N GLY A 377 9.82 4.26 14.57
CA GLY A 377 9.77 4.87 15.90
C GLY A 377 10.70 6.09 16.06
N ASP A 378 11.83 6.16 15.35
CA ASP A 378 12.75 7.30 15.44
C ASP A 378 12.18 8.60 14.86
N LEU A 379 11.21 8.48 13.93
CA LEU A 379 10.49 9.59 13.28
C LEU A 379 9.41 10.20 14.19
N PHE A 380 8.96 9.45 15.19
CA PHE A 380 7.85 9.80 16.07
C PHE A 380 8.35 9.84 17.52
N ARG A 381 9.01 10.94 17.91
CA ARG A 381 9.63 11.04 19.23
C ARG A 381 8.57 11.03 20.33
N GLY A 382 8.63 10.06 21.24
CA GLY A 382 7.84 10.04 22.48
C GLY A 382 8.29 11.07 23.54
N GLU A 383 8.55 12.31 23.12
CA GLU A 383 8.87 13.42 24.02
C GLU A 383 7.61 14.13 24.54
N ASP A 384 6.43 13.84 23.98
CA ASP A 384 5.14 14.45 24.35
C ASP A 384 4.19 13.52 25.11
N GLY A 385 4.48 12.22 25.18
CA GLY A 385 3.68 11.28 25.96
C GLY A 385 3.85 9.81 25.57
N ARG A 386 3.00 8.97 26.15
CA ARG A 386 2.87 7.54 25.81
C ARG A 386 1.47 7.02 26.13
N PHE A 387 1.08 5.90 25.55
CA PHE A 387 -0.16 5.23 25.93
C PHE A 387 0.08 4.30 27.13
N GLU A 388 -0.59 4.56 28.25
CA GLU A 388 -0.61 3.66 29.41
C GLU A 388 -2.04 3.16 29.65
N ASN A 389 -2.26 1.84 29.60
CA ASN A 389 -3.59 1.22 29.77
C ASN A 389 -4.66 1.83 28.85
N GLY A 390 -4.28 2.18 27.62
CA GLY A 390 -5.18 2.77 26.62
C GLY A 390 -5.46 4.27 26.79
N ILE A 391 -4.86 4.93 27.78
CA ILE A 391 -4.99 6.37 28.04
C ILE A 391 -3.68 7.07 27.66
N TRP A 392 -3.75 8.17 26.92
CA TRP A 392 -2.59 8.99 26.63
C TRP A 392 -2.13 9.70 27.91
N LYS A 393 -0.85 9.55 28.25
CA LYS A 393 -0.20 10.30 29.34
C LYS A 393 0.89 11.17 28.77
N GLU A 394 0.79 12.47 29.02
CA GLU A 394 1.87 13.40 28.70
C GLU A 394 3.08 13.11 29.59
N LEU A 395 4.23 12.86 28.97
CA LEU A 395 5.50 12.57 29.64
C LEU A 395 6.62 13.21 28.83
N LYS A 396 7.58 13.82 29.51
CA LYS A 396 8.82 14.31 28.88
C LYS A 396 9.83 13.16 28.81
N GLY A 397 9.84 12.45 27.67
CA GLY A 397 10.91 11.54 27.26
C GLY A 397 10.61 10.04 27.40
N LYS A 398 11.20 9.26 26.47
CA LYS A 398 11.13 7.79 26.29
C LYS A 398 9.69 7.22 26.25
N GLY A 399 8.80 7.86 25.50
CA GLY A 399 7.52 7.27 25.08
C GLY A 399 7.67 6.25 23.95
N ASP A 400 6.65 5.42 23.77
CA ASP A 400 6.49 4.38 22.74
C ASP A 400 5.67 4.88 21.53
N GLY A 401 5.48 6.19 21.45
CA GLY A 401 4.80 6.91 20.37
C GLY A 401 4.86 8.40 20.65
N GLY A 402 4.86 9.21 19.60
CA GLY A 402 4.82 10.65 19.74
C GLY A 402 4.59 11.34 18.40
N ARG A 403 4.73 12.66 18.39
CA ARG A 403 4.52 13.43 17.16
C ARG A 403 5.68 13.27 16.19
N PHE A 404 5.34 13.37 14.91
CA PHE A 404 6.32 13.39 13.83
C PHE A 404 7.31 14.53 14.04
N ASP A 405 8.59 14.19 14.08
CA ASP A 405 9.71 15.12 14.22
C ASP A 405 10.87 14.71 13.32
N ILE A 406 11.14 15.52 12.31
CA ILE A 406 12.28 15.36 11.41
C ILE A 406 13.50 16.17 11.81
N GLY A 407 13.50 16.84 12.97
CA GLY A 407 14.58 17.72 13.41
C GLY A 407 15.95 17.04 13.51
N LYS A 408 16.00 15.70 13.61
CA LYS A 408 17.25 14.92 13.58
C LYS A 408 17.88 14.83 12.18
N TRP A 409 17.11 15.10 11.12
CA TRP A 409 17.52 14.94 9.72
C TRP A 409 17.31 16.23 8.92
N PRO A 410 18.23 17.20 9.01
CA PRO A 410 18.12 18.48 8.31
C PRO A 410 17.95 18.37 6.78
N HIS A 411 18.46 17.30 6.16
CA HIS A 411 18.32 17.06 4.71
C HIS A 411 16.89 16.69 4.29
N ALA A 412 16.04 16.25 5.24
CA ALA A 412 14.64 15.93 5.00
C ALA A 412 13.70 17.12 5.29
N LYS A 413 14.26 18.31 5.60
CA LYS A 413 13.48 19.52 5.85
C LYS A 413 12.64 19.89 4.63
N GLY A 414 11.36 20.20 4.84
CA GLY A 414 10.38 20.50 3.82
C GLY A 414 9.68 19.26 3.22
N ALA A 415 10.13 18.05 3.55
CA ALA A 415 9.56 16.83 3.00
C ALA A 415 8.12 16.55 3.47
N MET A 416 7.37 15.84 2.63
CA MET A 416 6.07 15.28 2.99
C MET A 416 6.24 13.97 3.73
N LEU A 417 5.54 13.80 4.85
CA LEU A 417 5.36 12.50 5.47
C LEU A 417 4.38 11.69 4.62
N VAL A 418 4.80 10.51 4.18
CA VAL A 418 3.93 9.52 3.55
C VAL A 418 3.53 8.50 4.60
N VAL A 419 2.24 8.50 4.95
CA VAL A 419 1.64 7.50 5.84
C VAL A 419 1.22 6.32 4.98
N HIS A 420 1.91 5.20 5.13
CA HIS A 420 1.54 3.96 4.48
C HIS A 420 0.41 3.29 5.24
N ASN A 421 -0.69 3.05 4.56
CA ASN A 421 -1.77 2.26 5.05
C ASN A 421 -1.56 0.80 4.66
N ASN A 422 -1.62 -0.10 5.63
CA ASN A 422 -1.55 -1.53 5.42
C ASN A 422 -2.99 -2.03 5.28
N SER A 423 -3.61 -1.71 4.14
CA SER A 423 -5.00 -2.08 3.86
C SER A 423 -5.05 -3.43 3.17
N ASP A 424 -6.15 -4.16 3.39
CA ASP A 424 -6.51 -5.25 2.49
C ASP A 424 -7.06 -4.71 1.17
N GLY A 425 -7.44 -3.42 1.09
CA GLY A 425 -7.99 -2.80 -0.10
C GLY A 425 -9.42 -3.18 -0.44
N PHE A 426 -9.99 -4.17 0.24
CA PHE A 426 -11.31 -4.73 -0.05
C PHE A 426 -12.39 -4.15 0.84
N GLY A 427 -12.00 -3.78 2.05
CA GLY A 427 -12.78 -2.99 2.96
C GLY A 427 -12.60 -1.51 2.68
N GLN A 428 -13.71 -0.79 2.66
CA GLN A 428 -13.77 0.66 2.82
C GLN A 428 -13.51 1.03 4.29
N ASN A 429 -12.58 0.32 4.94
CA ASN A 429 -12.35 0.33 6.38
C ASN A 429 -11.93 1.72 6.85
N VAL A 430 -11.18 2.43 6.01
CA VAL A 430 -10.85 3.84 6.19
C VAL A 430 -12.12 4.70 6.37
N GLU A 431 -13.22 4.38 5.68
CA GLU A 431 -14.50 5.08 5.81
C GLU A 431 -15.38 4.56 6.94
N THR A 432 -15.30 3.27 7.29
CA THR A 432 -16.32 2.60 8.10
C THR A 432 -15.84 2.09 9.44
N GLU A 433 -14.58 1.70 9.60
CA GLU A 433 -14.08 1.07 10.83
C GLU A 433 -13.82 2.09 11.94
N TYR A 434 -13.89 1.63 13.19
CA TYR A 434 -13.58 2.48 14.34
C TYR A 434 -12.07 2.52 14.60
N LEU A 435 -11.61 3.58 15.29
CA LEU A 435 -10.21 3.83 15.63
C LEU A 435 -9.48 2.61 16.22
N SER A 436 -10.15 1.82 17.05
CA SER A 436 -9.54 0.69 17.77
C SER A 436 -9.54 -0.63 17.00
N GLY A 437 -10.10 -0.67 15.79
CA GLY A 437 -10.31 -1.91 15.04
C GLY A 437 -9.07 -2.38 14.26
N SER A 438 -8.45 -1.47 13.51
CA SER A 438 -7.37 -1.77 12.56
C SER A 438 -6.54 -0.51 12.26
N LEU A 439 -5.47 -0.66 11.46
CA LEU A 439 -4.73 0.49 10.92
C LEU A 439 -5.63 1.37 10.03
N ASP A 440 -6.41 0.73 9.15
CA ASP A 440 -7.37 1.40 8.29
C ASP A 440 -8.38 2.23 9.11
N GLY A 441 -8.93 1.64 10.16
CA GLY A 441 -9.87 2.29 11.07
C GLY A 441 -9.21 3.45 11.84
N ALA A 442 -7.96 3.29 12.27
CA ALA A 442 -7.21 4.36 12.93
C ALA A 442 -6.95 5.54 11.99
N ILE A 443 -6.32 5.30 10.83
CA ILE A 443 -6.06 6.33 9.82
C ILE A 443 -7.37 6.96 9.36
N GLY A 444 -8.37 6.13 9.07
CA GLY A 444 -9.69 6.56 8.66
C GLY A 444 -10.34 7.48 9.66
N PHE A 445 -10.39 7.09 10.95
CA PHE A 445 -11.07 7.85 12.00
C PHE A 445 -10.38 9.19 12.31
N THR A 446 -9.05 9.26 12.18
CA THR A 446 -8.26 10.44 12.53
C THR A 446 -7.79 11.25 11.33
N SER A 447 -8.30 11.01 10.13
CA SER A 447 -7.89 11.78 8.97
C SER A 447 -9.00 12.07 7.95
N SER A 448 -8.65 12.85 6.93
CA SER A 448 -9.49 13.16 5.79
C SER A 448 -9.45 12.08 4.68
N ALA A 449 -8.71 11.00 4.87
CA ALA A 449 -8.50 9.94 3.87
C ALA A 449 -9.82 9.36 3.34
N ALA A 450 -10.76 9.09 4.24
CA ALA A 450 -12.10 8.58 3.94
C ALA A 450 -12.86 9.42 2.92
N GLY A 451 -12.76 10.76 3.02
CA GLY A 451 -13.37 11.66 2.05
C GLY A 451 -12.66 11.59 0.69
N SER A 452 -11.33 11.46 0.71
CA SER A 452 -10.56 11.39 -0.53
C SER A 452 -10.86 10.11 -1.31
N LEU A 453 -10.97 8.98 -0.61
CA LEU A 453 -11.21 7.64 -1.16
C LEU A 453 -12.70 7.28 -1.31
N GLU A 454 -13.62 8.21 -1.06
CA GLU A 454 -15.06 7.96 -1.06
C GLU A 454 -15.52 7.38 -2.40
N ARG A 455 -16.02 6.14 -2.39
CA ARG A 455 -16.30 5.36 -3.62
C ARG A 455 -17.33 5.98 -4.57
N GLY A 456 -18.20 6.84 -4.04
CA GLY A 456 -19.28 7.52 -4.76
C GLY A 456 -18.89 8.88 -5.32
N ARG A 457 -17.72 9.44 -4.98
CA ARG A 457 -17.26 10.71 -5.56
C ARG A 457 -17.10 10.58 -7.09
N LEU A 458 -17.51 11.63 -7.80
CA LEU A 458 -17.53 11.63 -9.26
C LEU A 458 -16.11 11.61 -9.85
N ASP A 459 -15.21 12.36 -9.23
CA ASP A 459 -13.80 12.56 -9.61
C ASP A 459 -12.84 11.48 -9.09
N LEU A 460 -13.34 10.34 -8.59
CA LEU A 460 -12.51 9.26 -7.99
C LEU A 460 -11.46 8.73 -8.98
N MET A 461 -11.82 8.71 -10.26
CA MET A 461 -11.05 8.09 -11.34
C MET A 461 -10.41 9.14 -12.27
N ASP A 462 -10.37 10.42 -11.88
CA ASP A 462 -9.84 11.50 -12.74
C ASP A 462 -8.33 11.38 -12.98
N PHE A 463 -7.60 10.69 -12.09
CA PHE A 463 -6.14 10.58 -12.11
C PHE A 463 -5.68 9.12 -12.01
N VAL A 464 -5.94 8.32 -13.05
CA VAL A 464 -5.45 6.93 -13.18
C VAL A 464 -4.14 6.89 -13.98
N VAL A 465 -3.11 6.23 -13.45
CA VAL A 465 -1.72 6.27 -13.99
C VAL A 465 -0.95 4.96 -14.01
#